data_AF-A0A3M7M147-F1
#
_entry.id   AF-A0A3M7M147-F1
#
_cell.length_a   1.000
_cell.length_b   1.000
_cell.length_c   1.000
_cell.angle_alpha   90.00
_cell.angle_beta   90.00
_cell.angle_gamma   90.00
#
_symmetry.space_group_name_H-M   'P 1'
#
loop_
_entity.id
_entity.type
_entity.pdbx_description
1 polymer ?
#
loop_
_entity_poly.entity_id
_entity_poly.type
_entity_poly.pdbx_seq_one_letter_code
_entity_poly.pdbx_strand_id
1 'polypeptide(L)'
;MRLFNALTALTTISTFTMAQQAPAPPVMTLIYSMEAKLGERFSLGSVPNGQERIVIPIVGGTFKGPKLSGKVLNLGADWRLTDAQGAIRPDARYNIQTDDGTYIYVMTEGLPPGADGRTMLRGKFETSTNGTAAWLNDVAAVGVLTRNGTESVLIDMWQNINLKMLDQQQWQLLPPELIELQIGQIDLLLAMYPEEIILDERSQQILEIFRGTNSERSHAVVKATPSISVNLDLPISISEEESISPQTLRLDLGVPFAYNGEQPPSDPPEVKVRIQQPHWMSRAATAQLTSELPEDEDLLGTIEHIREAAAAYLAEAQKQEKHTVPTSEDTGPLVRVWFYFPSISTRSKRDDFIIHAPSYQLTGFLYAGKPGLLCVEGGSQSIDDYMKFIKTESWGDIPAHHKKVSERHREKCEKRVFADMTEITDSVGERRGQRANRGDMKAIEEWLVERGLGDAFIKVLM
;
A
#
# COMPACT_ATOMS: atom_id res chain seq x y z
N MET A 1 -58.86 45.11 35.95
CA MET A 1 -57.40 45.32 35.89
C MET A 1 -56.71 43.96 36.00
N ARG A 2 -56.26 43.41 34.86
CA ARG A 2 -55.17 42.43 34.69
C ARG A 2 -55.09 42.11 33.19
N LEU A 3 -54.19 42.83 32.51
CA LEU A 3 -53.81 42.63 31.11
C LEU A 3 -52.97 41.35 31.01
N PHE A 4 -53.34 40.44 30.11
CA PHE A 4 -52.50 39.32 29.69
C PHE A 4 -51.59 39.82 28.57
N ASN A 5 -50.29 40.00 28.86
CA ASN A 5 -49.27 40.22 27.85
C ASN A 5 -48.88 38.89 27.21
N ALA A 6 -49.14 38.73 25.92
CA ALA A 6 -48.57 37.67 25.11
C ALA A 6 -47.12 38.04 24.76
N LEU A 7 -46.16 37.27 25.28
CA LEU A 7 -44.75 37.37 24.93
C LEU A 7 -44.49 36.42 23.76
N THR A 8 -44.53 36.92 22.53
CA THR A 8 -44.12 36.17 21.33
C THR A 8 -42.60 36.20 21.23
N ALA A 9 -41.95 35.08 21.55
CA ALA A 9 -40.53 34.87 21.28
C ALA A 9 -40.34 34.64 19.77
N LEU A 10 -39.73 35.60 19.07
CA LEU A 10 -39.21 35.38 17.72
C LEU A 10 -37.90 34.61 17.81
N THR A 11 -37.96 33.30 17.57
CA THR A 11 -36.77 32.50 17.27
C THR A 11 -36.33 32.78 15.84
N THR A 12 -35.25 33.54 15.67
CA THR A 12 -34.54 33.68 14.40
C THR A 12 -33.81 32.37 14.09
N ILE A 13 -34.39 31.55 13.23
CA ILE A 13 -33.69 30.40 12.63
C ILE A 13 -32.68 30.99 11.64
N SER A 14 -31.40 31.04 12.02
CA SER A 14 -30.32 31.31 11.06
C SER A 14 -30.14 30.07 10.19
N THR A 15 -30.70 30.12 8.98
CA THR A 15 -30.37 29.16 7.92
C THR A 15 -28.91 29.38 7.51
N PHE A 16 -28.02 28.51 7.97
CA PHE A 16 -26.69 28.38 7.38
C PHE A 16 -26.85 27.78 5.98
N THR A 17 -26.83 28.63 4.95
CA THR A 17 -26.56 28.17 3.59
C THR A 17 -25.10 27.75 3.52
N MET A 18 -24.82 26.45 3.57
CA MET A 18 -23.53 25.93 3.11
C MET A 18 -23.40 26.34 1.64
N ALA A 19 -22.56 27.34 1.37
CA ALA A 19 -22.10 27.62 0.03
C ALA A 19 -21.36 26.37 -0.44
N GLN A 20 -21.96 25.60 -1.34
CA GLN A 20 -21.31 24.45 -1.95
C GLN A 20 -20.10 24.97 -2.73
N GLN A 21 -18.90 24.74 -2.21
CA GLN A 21 -17.66 25.11 -2.88
C GLN A 21 -17.67 24.46 -4.27
N ALA A 22 -17.56 25.28 -5.32
CA ALA A 22 -17.43 24.79 -6.67
C ALA A 22 -16.16 23.93 -6.77
N PRO A 23 -16.22 22.76 -7.44
CA PRO A 23 -15.04 21.92 -7.60
C PRO A 23 -13.95 22.69 -8.34
N ALA A 24 -12.75 22.76 -7.76
CA ALA A 24 -11.61 23.40 -8.39
C ALA A 24 -11.18 22.60 -9.64
N PRO A 25 -10.88 23.27 -10.77
CA PRO A 25 -10.46 22.57 -11.98
C PRO A 25 -9.11 21.86 -11.74
N PRO A 26 -8.93 20.64 -12.28
CA PRO A 26 -7.65 19.95 -12.19
C PRO A 26 -6.58 20.72 -12.94
N VAL A 27 -5.35 20.69 -12.43
CA VAL A 27 -4.20 21.31 -13.08
C VAL A 27 -3.44 20.25 -13.88
N MET A 28 -2.93 20.65 -15.05
CA MET A 28 -2.26 19.76 -16.00
C MET A 28 -0.75 19.86 -15.90
N THR A 29 -0.04 18.74 -15.95
CA THR A 29 1.42 18.72 -16.16
C THR A 29 1.81 17.90 -17.38
N LEU A 30 2.88 18.31 -18.05
CA LEU A 30 3.37 17.62 -19.23
C LEU A 30 3.96 16.25 -18.83
N ILE A 31 3.46 15.19 -19.45
CA ILE A 31 4.06 13.85 -19.41
C ILE A 31 5.24 13.83 -20.40
N TYR A 32 4.96 14.14 -21.66
CA TYR A 32 5.94 14.23 -22.74
C TYR A 32 5.42 15.06 -23.92
N SER A 33 6.36 15.56 -24.72
CA SER A 33 6.14 15.97 -26.10
C SER A 33 6.70 14.89 -27.03
N MET A 34 5.95 14.53 -28.07
CA MET A 34 6.27 13.44 -28.99
C MET A 34 6.18 13.90 -30.44
N GLU A 35 7.09 13.41 -31.27
CA GLU A 35 6.92 13.35 -32.72
C GLU A 35 6.73 11.88 -33.10
N ALA A 36 5.55 11.53 -33.60
CA ALA A 36 5.25 10.20 -34.11
C ALA A 36 5.27 10.20 -35.64
N LYS A 37 6.11 9.34 -36.22
CA LYS A 37 6.27 9.18 -37.67
C LYS A 37 5.21 8.22 -38.20
N LEU A 38 4.63 8.57 -39.33
CA LEU A 38 3.53 7.89 -39.98
C LEU A 38 4.01 7.20 -41.26
N GLY A 39 3.53 5.99 -41.48
CA GLY A 39 3.78 5.23 -42.70
C GLY A 39 2.76 5.51 -43.80
N GLU A 40 2.81 4.69 -44.85
CA GLU A 40 1.86 4.73 -45.95
C GLU A 40 0.45 4.35 -45.46
N ARG A 41 -0.50 5.26 -45.68
CA ARG A 41 -1.89 5.09 -45.24
C ARG A 41 -2.71 4.36 -46.30
N PHE A 42 -3.72 3.60 -45.88
CA PHE A 42 -4.67 2.96 -46.79
C PHE A 42 -6.11 3.10 -46.27
N SER A 43 -7.05 3.21 -47.21
CA SER A 43 -8.48 3.31 -46.91
C SER A 43 -9.14 1.94 -47.02
N LEU A 44 -10.02 1.64 -46.07
CA LEU A 44 -10.94 0.50 -46.15
C LEU A 44 -12.25 0.89 -46.84
N GLY A 45 -12.41 2.18 -47.21
CA GLY A 45 -13.68 2.74 -47.62
C GLY A 45 -14.66 2.83 -46.46
N SER A 46 -15.95 2.80 -46.78
CA SER A 46 -17.04 2.87 -45.81
C SER A 46 -17.12 1.62 -44.94
N VAL A 47 -17.45 1.81 -43.67
CA VAL A 47 -17.52 0.76 -42.65
C VAL A 47 -18.85 0.88 -41.89
N PRO A 48 -19.32 -0.17 -41.19
CA PRO A 48 -20.63 -0.13 -40.52
C PRO A 48 -20.83 1.05 -39.56
N ASN A 49 -19.75 1.62 -39.01
CA ASN A 49 -19.78 2.73 -38.07
C ASN A 49 -19.38 4.10 -38.67
N GLY A 50 -19.20 4.23 -39.99
CA GLY A 50 -18.84 5.52 -40.58
C GLY A 50 -18.60 5.52 -42.09
N GLN A 51 -18.44 6.72 -42.64
CA GLN A 51 -18.26 6.95 -44.07
C GLN A 51 -16.92 6.43 -44.59
N GLU A 52 -15.87 6.46 -43.77
CA GLU A 52 -14.54 6.02 -44.18
C GLU A 52 -13.68 5.59 -42.97
N ARG A 53 -12.98 4.46 -43.10
CA ARG A 53 -11.89 4.08 -42.19
C ARG A 53 -10.56 4.17 -42.92
N ILE A 54 -9.65 5.01 -42.43
CA ILE A 54 -8.26 5.06 -42.90
C ILE A 54 -7.36 4.50 -41.81
N VAL A 55 -6.49 3.57 -42.19
CA VAL A 55 -5.43 3.05 -41.32
C VAL A 55 -4.14 3.77 -41.64
N ILE A 56 -3.51 4.32 -40.60
CA ILE A 56 -2.29 5.12 -40.70
C ILE A 56 -1.23 4.44 -39.81
N PRO A 57 -0.30 3.66 -40.39
CA PRO A 57 0.75 2.99 -39.62
C PRO A 57 1.62 3.98 -38.83
N ILE A 58 1.98 3.62 -37.60
CA ILE A 58 2.94 4.38 -36.79
C ILE A 58 4.27 3.65 -36.86
N VAL A 59 5.26 4.28 -37.50
CA VAL A 59 6.50 3.62 -37.94
C VAL A 59 7.74 4.03 -37.14
N GLY A 60 7.57 4.89 -36.14
CA GLY A 60 8.63 5.30 -35.24
C GLY A 60 8.42 6.72 -34.74
N GLY A 61 9.48 7.32 -34.23
CA GLY A 61 9.41 8.66 -33.62
C GLY A 61 10.19 8.74 -32.31
N THR A 62 10.09 9.89 -31.66
CA THR A 62 10.77 10.17 -30.39
C THR A 62 9.85 10.95 -29.47
N PHE A 63 10.01 10.78 -28.17
CA PHE A 63 9.33 11.59 -27.17
C PHE A 63 10.30 12.04 -26.09
N LYS A 64 10.04 13.21 -25.52
CA LYS A 64 10.82 13.79 -24.43
C LYS A 64 9.89 14.43 -23.42
N GLY A 65 10.10 14.15 -22.16
CA GLY A 65 9.32 14.69 -21.06
C GLY A 65 10.15 14.87 -19.80
N PRO A 66 9.58 15.54 -18.77
CA PRO A 66 10.31 15.81 -17.53
C PRO A 66 10.72 14.55 -16.76
N LYS A 67 9.90 13.49 -16.81
CA LYS A 67 10.10 12.24 -16.07
C LYS A 67 10.56 11.06 -16.93
N LEU A 68 10.33 11.11 -18.24
CA LEU A 68 10.63 10.02 -19.16
C LEU A 68 10.91 10.55 -20.56
N SER A 69 11.82 9.89 -21.26
CA SER A 69 12.21 10.17 -22.64
C SER A 69 12.47 8.84 -23.35
N GLY A 70 12.40 8.84 -24.68
CA GLY A 70 12.66 7.64 -25.46
C GLY A 70 12.14 7.70 -26.88
N LYS A 71 11.83 6.52 -27.42
CA LYS A 71 11.45 6.30 -28.81
C LYS A 71 10.06 5.70 -28.97
N VAL A 72 9.39 6.04 -30.06
CA VAL A 72 8.18 5.36 -30.52
C VAL A 72 8.60 4.13 -31.32
N LEU A 73 7.99 2.98 -31.06
CA LEU A 73 8.30 1.75 -31.76
C LEU A 73 7.57 1.68 -33.10
N ASN A 74 8.17 0.99 -34.07
CA ASN A 74 7.55 0.68 -35.36
C ASN A 74 6.53 -0.46 -35.21
N LEU A 75 5.50 -0.23 -34.39
CA LEU A 75 4.42 -1.16 -34.14
C LEU A 75 3.19 -0.42 -33.60
N GLY A 76 2.19 -0.28 -34.46
CA GLY A 76 0.93 0.36 -34.14
C GLY A 76 0.33 1.08 -35.35
N ALA A 77 -0.86 1.63 -35.18
CA ALA A 77 -1.51 2.47 -36.17
C ALA A 77 -2.55 3.39 -35.51
N ASP A 78 -2.96 4.41 -36.26
CA ASP A 78 -4.20 5.15 -36.06
C ASP A 78 -5.27 4.61 -37.03
N TRP A 79 -6.39 4.14 -36.50
CA TRP A 79 -7.58 3.69 -37.23
C TRP A 79 -8.59 4.82 -37.35
N ARG A 80 -8.16 5.94 -37.93
CA ARG A 80 -8.97 7.14 -38.14
C ARG A 80 -10.32 6.84 -38.79
N LEU A 81 -11.41 7.17 -38.10
CA LEU A 81 -12.77 7.04 -38.59
C LEU A 81 -13.31 8.41 -39.03
N THR A 82 -13.86 8.49 -40.23
CA THR A 82 -14.78 9.57 -40.62
C THR A 82 -16.20 9.07 -40.34
N ASP A 83 -16.88 9.66 -39.36
CA ASP A 83 -18.22 9.21 -38.95
C ASP A 83 -19.31 9.57 -39.97
N ALA A 84 -20.55 9.14 -39.72
CA ALA A 84 -21.68 9.38 -40.61
C ALA A 84 -21.98 10.87 -40.85
N GLN A 85 -21.52 11.74 -39.95
CA GLN A 85 -21.67 13.19 -40.01
C GLN A 85 -20.45 13.88 -40.64
N GLY A 86 -19.46 13.11 -41.11
CA GLY A 86 -18.23 13.63 -41.70
C GLY A 86 -17.18 14.06 -40.66
N ALA A 87 -17.40 13.81 -39.38
CA ALA A 87 -16.44 14.15 -38.33
C ALA A 87 -15.31 13.12 -38.26
N ILE A 88 -14.07 13.63 -38.26
CA ILE A 88 -12.85 12.81 -38.25
C ILE A 88 -12.44 12.51 -36.81
N ARG A 89 -12.30 11.23 -36.45
CA ARG A 89 -11.95 10.77 -35.10
C ARG A 89 -10.75 9.84 -35.18
N PRO A 90 -9.59 10.21 -34.65
CA PRO A 90 -8.45 9.31 -34.55
C PRO A 90 -8.66 8.31 -33.39
N ASP A 91 -8.14 7.10 -33.58
CA ASP A 91 -8.17 5.98 -32.62
C ASP A 91 -6.89 5.18 -32.82
N ALA A 92 -5.88 5.43 -31.99
CA ALA A 92 -4.56 4.88 -32.17
C ALA A 92 -4.14 3.95 -31.04
N ARG A 93 -3.41 2.91 -31.42
CA ARG A 93 -2.78 1.95 -30.51
C ARG A 93 -1.35 1.70 -30.97
N TYR A 94 -0.39 1.95 -30.10
CA TYR A 94 1.03 1.85 -30.41
C TYR A 94 1.85 1.62 -29.15
N ASN A 95 3.16 1.47 -29.31
CA ASN A 95 4.08 1.21 -28.21
C ASN A 95 5.22 2.23 -28.23
N ILE A 96 5.63 2.65 -27.04
CA ILE A 96 6.82 3.48 -26.83
C ILE A 96 7.79 2.76 -25.91
N GLN A 97 9.08 3.02 -26.07
CA GLN A 97 10.13 2.50 -25.21
C GLN A 97 10.93 3.67 -24.66
N THR A 98 11.01 3.74 -23.33
CA THR A 98 11.85 4.73 -22.63
C THR A 98 13.34 4.40 -22.76
N ASP A 99 14.19 5.39 -22.52
CA ASP A 99 15.65 5.23 -22.59
C ASP A 99 16.20 4.20 -21.59
N ASP A 100 15.49 3.94 -20.47
CA ASP A 100 15.84 2.90 -19.50
C ASP A 100 15.40 1.48 -19.92
N GLY A 101 14.77 1.36 -21.10
CA GLY A 101 14.32 0.10 -21.68
C GLY A 101 12.87 -0.27 -21.37
N THR A 102 12.15 0.50 -20.53
CA THR A 102 10.76 0.21 -20.17
C THR A 102 9.82 0.38 -21.37
N TYR A 103 9.00 -0.64 -21.64
CA TYR A 103 7.96 -0.64 -22.67
C TYR A 103 6.63 -0.12 -22.11
N ILE A 104 5.97 0.75 -22.86
CA ILE A 104 4.68 1.32 -22.52
C ILE A 104 3.75 1.18 -23.73
N TYR A 105 2.63 0.51 -23.53
CA TYR A 105 1.52 0.47 -24.48
C TYR A 105 0.70 1.75 -24.35
N VAL A 106 0.34 2.36 -25.48
CA VAL A 106 -0.39 3.62 -25.54
C VAL A 106 -1.65 3.45 -26.38
N MET A 107 -2.77 3.87 -25.82
CA MET A 107 -4.04 4.03 -26.54
C MET A 107 -4.44 5.49 -26.53
N THR A 108 -4.83 6.02 -27.69
CA THR A 108 -5.37 7.38 -27.79
C THR A 108 -6.63 7.44 -28.60
N GLU A 109 -7.66 8.11 -28.08
CA GLU A 109 -8.89 8.43 -28.81
C GLU A 109 -9.01 9.94 -28.96
N GLY A 110 -9.29 10.43 -30.16
CA GLY A 110 -9.41 11.87 -30.40
C GLY A 110 -10.80 12.36 -30.75
N LEU A 111 -10.99 13.64 -30.46
CA LEU A 111 -12.14 14.42 -30.92
C LEU A 111 -11.89 14.95 -32.35
N PRO A 112 -12.96 15.36 -33.06
CA PRO A 112 -12.80 16.11 -34.31
C PRO A 112 -11.84 17.30 -34.15
N PRO A 113 -10.98 17.56 -35.15
CA PRO A 113 -10.07 18.71 -35.10
C PRO A 113 -10.84 20.02 -34.85
N GLY A 114 -10.29 20.85 -33.97
CA GLY A 114 -10.79 22.20 -33.73
C GLY A 114 -10.54 23.13 -34.91
N ALA A 115 -11.13 24.32 -34.85
CA ALA A 115 -10.95 25.35 -35.88
C ALA A 115 -9.49 25.82 -36.04
N ASP A 116 -8.68 25.61 -35.01
CA ASP A 116 -7.24 25.90 -34.98
C ASP A 116 -6.38 24.74 -35.53
N GLY A 117 -7.01 23.68 -36.05
CA GLY A 117 -6.33 22.51 -36.59
C GLY A 117 -5.76 21.55 -35.55
N ARG A 118 -5.95 21.83 -34.24
CA ARG A 118 -5.51 20.93 -33.16
C ARG A 118 -6.55 19.84 -32.91
N THR A 119 -6.08 18.65 -32.57
CA THR A 119 -6.94 17.54 -32.16
C THR A 119 -6.69 17.21 -30.69
N MET A 120 -7.74 17.28 -29.88
CA MET A 120 -7.68 16.84 -28.49
C MET A 120 -7.78 15.32 -28.42
N LEU A 121 -6.87 14.70 -27.67
CA LEU A 121 -6.79 13.26 -27.44
C LEU A 121 -7.08 12.93 -25.97
N ARG A 122 -7.63 11.76 -25.74
CA ARG A 122 -7.64 11.06 -24.44
C ARG A 122 -6.58 9.98 -24.51
N GLY A 123 -5.65 9.97 -23.57
CA GLY A 123 -4.57 8.98 -23.51
C GLY A 123 -4.80 7.97 -22.39
N LYS A 124 -4.51 6.69 -22.67
CA LYS A 124 -4.38 5.63 -21.67
C LYS A 124 -3.06 4.90 -21.90
N PHE A 125 -2.40 4.55 -20.80
CA PHE A 125 -1.12 3.85 -20.78
C PHE A 125 -1.24 2.51 -20.07
N GLU A 126 -0.44 1.54 -20.50
CA GLU A 126 -0.24 0.29 -19.77
C GLU A 126 1.25 -0.10 -19.79
N THR A 127 1.82 -0.39 -18.63
CA THR A 127 3.21 -0.83 -18.45
C THR A 127 3.36 -1.72 -17.22
N SER A 128 4.56 -2.28 -17.01
CA SER A 128 4.88 -3.12 -15.86
C SER A 128 4.50 -2.43 -14.54
N THR A 129 3.88 -3.17 -13.62
CA THR A 129 3.57 -2.69 -12.27
C THR A 129 4.82 -2.52 -11.39
N ASN A 130 5.92 -3.18 -11.76
CA ASN A 130 7.22 -3.05 -11.13
C ASN A 130 8.16 -2.34 -12.10
N GLY A 131 8.21 -1.01 -12.08
CA GLY A 131 9.04 -0.21 -12.98
C GLY A 131 8.95 1.30 -12.75
N THR A 132 9.92 2.05 -13.26
CA THR A 132 10.02 3.52 -13.17
C THR A 132 8.81 4.25 -13.79
N ALA A 133 8.17 3.62 -14.77
CA ALA A 133 6.99 4.14 -15.45
C ALA A 133 5.64 3.63 -14.88
N ALA A 134 5.64 2.82 -13.81
CA ALA A 134 4.42 2.17 -13.29
C ALA A 134 3.31 3.17 -12.91
N TRP A 135 3.70 4.40 -12.55
CA TRP A 135 2.77 5.49 -12.24
C TRP A 135 1.85 5.86 -13.41
N LEU A 136 2.23 5.59 -14.67
CA LEU A 136 1.40 5.88 -15.84
C LEU A 136 0.12 5.05 -15.91
N ASN A 137 0.09 3.89 -15.25
CA ASN A 137 -1.08 3.01 -15.25
C ASN A 137 -2.32 3.66 -14.63
N ASP A 138 -2.13 4.62 -13.72
CA ASP A 138 -3.18 5.28 -12.95
C ASP A 138 -3.38 6.76 -13.33
N VAL A 139 -2.92 7.15 -14.53
CA VAL A 139 -2.99 8.54 -15.01
C VAL A 139 -4.21 8.78 -15.89
N ALA A 140 -4.93 9.88 -15.61
CA ALA A 140 -5.89 10.46 -16.55
C ALA A 140 -5.16 11.45 -17.47
N ALA A 141 -4.97 11.07 -18.74
CA ALA A 141 -4.19 11.87 -19.69
C ALA A 141 -5.02 12.51 -20.81
N VAL A 142 -4.61 13.72 -21.19
CA VAL A 142 -5.14 14.51 -22.31
C VAL A 142 -3.98 14.91 -23.21
N GLY A 143 -4.13 14.65 -24.52
CA GLY A 143 -3.14 15.03 -25.52
C GLY A 143 -3.61 16.19 -26.39
N VAL A 144 -2.68 17.03 -26.82
CA VAL A 144 -2.89 18.03 -27.87
C VAL A 144 -2.07 17.61 -29.09
N LEU A 145 -2.76 17.21 -30.16
CA LEU A 145 -2.14 16.78 -31.40
C LEU A 145 -2.14 17.91 -32.43
N THR A 146 -1.00 18.13 -33.07
CA THR A 146 -0.86 18.93 -34.28
C THR A 146 -0.28 18.08 -35.41
N ARG A 147 -0.73 18.33 -36.64
CA ARG A 147 -0.17 17.65 -37.81
C ARG A 147 1.10 18.35 -38.24
N ASN A 148 2.13 17.58 -38.56
CA ASN A 148 3.36 18.07 -39.16
C ASN A 148 3.51 17.48 -40.57
N GLY A 149 2.79 18.09 -41.52
CA GLY A 149 2.65 17.57 -42.87
C GLY A 149 1.86 16.24 -42.90
N THR A 150 2.28 15.32 -43.76
CA THR A 150 1.65 14.01 -43.94
C THR A 150 2.43 12.84 -43.33
N GLU A 151 3.67 13.09 -42.92
CA GLU A 151 4.65 12.08 -42.49
C GLU A 151 4.77 11.97 -40.98
N SER A 152 4.29 12.96 -40.21
CA SER A 152 4.35 12.93 -38.76
C SER A 152 3.25 13.74 -38.09
N VAL A 153 3.06 13.46 -36.80
CA VAL A 153 2.24 14.27 -35.89
C VAL A 153 3.04 14.61 -34.65
N LEU A 154 2.79 15.80 -34.11
CA LEU A 154 3.33 16.23 -32.83
C LEU A 154 2.24 16.09 -31.77
N ILE A 155 2.58 15.54 -30.61
CA ILE A 155 1.65 15.30 -29.51
C ILE A 155 2.27 15.78 -28.21
N ASP A 156 1.65 16.78 -27.59
CA ASP A 156 1.92 17.14 -26.20
C ASP A 156 0.93 16.41 -25.31
N MET A 157 1.41 15.48 -24.51
CA MET A 157 0.59 14.64 -23.65
C MET A 157 0.69 15.11 -22.21
N TRP A 158 -0.45 15.37 -21.58
CA TRP A 158 -0.57 15.97 -20.27
C TRP A 158 -1.35 15.05 -19.33
N GLN A 159 -1.03 15.06 -18.05
CA GLN A 159 -1.80 14.39 -17.02
C GLN A 159 -2.56 15.38 -16.16
N ASN A 160 -3.77 15.01 -15.75
CA ASN A 160 -4.43 15.63 -14.62
C ASN A 160 -3.66 15.30 -13.35
N ILE A 161 -3.43 16.30 -12.52
CA ILE A 161 -3.03 16.10 -11.15
C ILE A 161 -4.15 16.66 -10.28
N ASN A 162 -4.60 15.84 -9.33
CA ASN A 162 -5.50 16.30 -8.28
C ASN A 162 -4.78 17.42 -7.53
N LEU A 163 -5.37 18.59 -7.31
CA LEU A 163 -4.69 19.78 -6.76
C LEU A 163 -3.81 19.50 -5.52
N LYS A 164 -4.13 18.46 -4.73
CA LYS A 164 -3.29 17.95 -3.63
C LYS A 164 -1.87 17.50 -4.02
N MET A 165 -1.63 17.15 -5.29
CA MET A 165 -0.38 16.60 -5.82
C MET A 165 0.41 17.61 -6.68
N LEU A 166 -0.18 18.78 -6.97
CA LEU A 166 0.46 19.90 -7.67
C LEU A 166 0.80 21.07 -6.75
N ASP A 167 0.52 20.93 -5.47
CA ASP A 167 1.40 21.47 -4.45
C ASP A 167 2.79 20.81 -4.64
N GLN A 168 3.57 21.33 -5.60
CA GLN A 168 4.78 21.97 -5.13
C GLN A 168 4.31 23.03 -4.15
N GLN A 169 4.05 22.61 -2.92
CA GLN A 169 4.03 23.49 -1.79
C GLN A 169 5.29 24.31 -2.00
N GLN A 170 5.12 25.60 -2.28
CA GLN A 170 6.18 26.55 -2.10
C GLN A 170 6.38 26.62 -0.58
N TRP A 171 6.94 25.54 -0.07
CA TRP A 171 7.22 25.36 1.32
C TRP A 171 8.34 26.34 1.59
N GLN A 172 8.17 27.10 2.65
CA GLN A 172 9.19 27.98 3.14
C GLN A 172 9.79 27.31 4.37
N LEU A 173 11.10 27.47 4.55
CA LEU A 173 11.74 27.00 5.77
C LEU A 173 11.14 27.76 6.96
N LEU A 174 10.96 27.09 8.09
CA LEU A 174 10.52 27.75 9.31
C LEU A 174 11.45 28.93 9.67
N PRO A 175 10.92 30.01 10.27
CA PRO A 175 11.74 31.04 10.88
C PRO A 175 12.76 30.43 11.87
N PRO A 176 13.95 31.04 12.05
CA PRO A 176 15.00 30.49 12.93
C PRO A 176 14.52 30.15 14.33
N GLU A 177 13.67 30.99 14.93
CA GLU A 177 13.08 30.76 16.25
C GLU A 177 12.25 29.46 16.30
N LEU A 178 11.48 29.18 15.25
CA LEU A 178 10.68 27.96 15.16
C LEU A 178 11.53 26.72 14.81
N ILE A 179 12.63 26.90 14.07
CA ILE A 179 13.62 25.82 13.87
C ILE A 179 14.24 25.42 15.21
N GLU A 180 14.63 26.40 16.04
CA GLU A 180 15.19 26.15 17.37
C GLU A 180 14.19 25.43 18.28
N LEU A 181 12.91 25.80 18.22
CA LEU A 181 11.85 25.08 18.95
C LEU A 181 11.70 23.63 18.48
N GLN A 182 11.71 23.37 17.16
CA GLN A 182 11.65 22.00 16.62
C GLN A 182 12.88 21.17 17.01
N ILE A 183 14.08 21.75 16.98
CA ILE A 183 15.30 21.08 17.46
C ILE A 183 15.18 20.79 18.96
N GLY A 184 14.66 21.74 19.74
CA GLY A 184 14.43 21.57 21.18
C GLY A 184 13.49 20.42 21.50
N GLN A 185 12.44 20.19 20.69
CA GLN A 185 11.57 19.02 20.84
C GLN A 185 12.32 17.71 20.59
N ILE A 186 13.17 17.65 19.57
CA ILE A 186 14.00 16.47 19.29
C ILE A 186 15.01 16.23 20.42
N ASP A 187 15.65 17.28 20.93
CA ASP A 187 16.62 17.18 22.03
C ASP A 187 15.97 16.72 23.33
N LEU A 188 14.75 17.20 23.62
CA LEU A 188 13.98 16.74 24.76
C LEU A 188 13.66 15.24 24.65
N LEU A 189 13.23 14.79 23.47
CA LEU A 189 13.01 13.38 23.21
C LEU A 189 14.29 12.55 23.38
N LEU A 190 15.42 12.98 22.81
CA LEU A 190 16.72 12.30 22.96
C LEU A 190 17.20 12.25 24.42
N ALA A 191 16.83 13.24 25.24
CA ALA A 191 17.14 13.25 26.66
C ALA A 191 16.22 12.32 27.47
N MET A 192 14.94 12.21 27.10
CA MET A 192 13.95 11.36 27.77
C MET A 192 14.08 9.89 27.39
N TYR A 193 14.47 9.60 26.15
CA TYR A 193 14.50 8.26 25.56
C TYR A 193 15.86 8.00 24.84
N PRO A 194 16.97 7.96 25.60
CA PRO A 194 18.31 7.91 25.02
C PRO A 194 18.64 6.58 24.33
N GLU A 195 18.01 5.47 24.72
CA GLU A 195 18.28 4.14 24.15
C GLU A 195 17.21 3.71 23.14
N GLU A 196 16.04 4.35 23.17
CA GLU A 196 14.86 3.98 22.38
C GLU A 196 14.70 4.80 21.10
N ILE A 197 15.40 5.93 20.98
CA ILE A 197 15.33 6.79 19.80
C ILE A 197 16.35 6.41 18.74
N ILE A 198 15.87 6.28 17.51
CA ILE A 198 16.67 5.97 16.33
C ILE A 198 16.41 7.03 15.25
N LEU A 199 17.48 7.75 14.90
CA LEU A 199 17.53 8.67 13.77
C LEU A 199 18.29 8.03 12.61
N ASP A 200 17.75 8.10 11.39
CA ASP A 200 18.49 7.66 10.20
C ASP A 200 19.61 8.64 9.84
N GLU A 201 20.60 8.18 9.07
CA GLU A 201 21.79 8.96 8.69
C GLU A 201 21.42 10.28 8.00
N ARG A 202 20.35 10.27 7.20
CA ARG A 202 19.84 11.45 6.51
C ARG A 202 19.25 12.47 7.49
N SER A 203 18.46 12.01 8.45
CA SER A 203 17.85 12.85 9.49
C SER A 203 18.90 13.47 10.39
N GLN A 204 19.97 12.74 10.72
CA GLN A 204 21.12 13.27 11.45
C GLN A 204 21.84 14.37 10.66
N GLN A 205 22.10 14.15 9.37
CA GLN A 205 22.71 15.17 8.50
C GLN A 205 21.86 16.43 8.40
N ILE A 206 20.53 16.30 8.26
CA ILE A 206 19.60 17.44 8.22
C ILE A 206 19.61 18.18 9.56
N LEU A 207 19.62 17.46 10.68
CA LEU A 207 19.67 18.04 12.02
C LEU A 207 20.97 18.82 12.25
N GLU A 208 22.12 18.28 11.83
CA GLU A 208 23.41 18.97 11.89
C GLU A 208 23.43 20.24 11.04
N ILE A 209 22.83 20.20 9.84
CA ILE A 209 22.70 21.37 8.97
C ILE A 209 21.88 22.46 9.67
N PHE A 210 20.75 22.10 10.32
CA PHE A 210 19.93 23.09 11.04
C PHE A 210 20.57 23.59 12.33
N ARG A 211 21.44 22.81 12.98
CA ARG A 211 22.27 23.26 14.11
C ARG A 211 23.40 24.21 13.68
N GLY A 212 23.85 24.12 12.42
CA GLY A 212 24.86 25.01 11.85
C GLY A 212 24.24 26.37 11.47
N THR A 213 24.71 27.46 12.07
CA THR A 213 24.19 28.83 11.97
C THR A 213 24.27 29.52 10.59
N ASN A 214 24.25 28.80 9.47
CA ASN A 214 24.39 29.37 8.12
C ASN A 214 23.20 29.04 7.21
N SER A 215 22.13 29.84 7.34
CA SER A 215 20.83 29.67 6.67
C SER A 215 20.90 29.59 5.13
N GLU A 216 21.89 30.23 4.50
CA GLU A 216 22.09 30.19 3.04
C GLU A 216 22.54 28.81 2.54
N ARG A 217 23.28 28.04 3.35
CA ARG A 217 23.65 26.66 3.00
C ARG A 217 22.48 25.68 3.18
N SER A 218 21.59 25.95 4.13
CA SER A 218 20.45 25.08 4.45
C SER A 218 19.42 25.00 3.30
N HIS A 219 19.19 26.11 2.57
CA HIS A 219 18.31 26.12 1.40
C HIS A 219 18.90 25.40 0.17
N ALA A 220 20.22 25.44 -0.03
CA ALA A 220 20.86 24.87 -1.21
C ALA A 220 20.98 23.32 -1.15
N VAL A 221 20.97 22.74 0.06
CA VAL A 221 21.18 21.31 0.27
C VAL A 221 19.87 20.51 0.25
N VAL A 222 18.74 21.10 0.65
CA VAL A 222 17.47 20.39 0.79
C VAL A 222 16.60 20.56 -0.47
N LYS A 223 16.64 19.56 -1.36
CA LYS A 223 15.88 19.55 -2.65
C LYS A 223 14.38 19.24 -2.49
N ALA A 224 13.90 18.91 -1.29
CA ALA A 224 12.53 18.51 -0.98
C ALA A 224 12.10 19.14 0.36
N THR A 225 10.82 19.08 0.72
CA THR A 225 10.32 19.61 2.00
C THR A 225 11.11 19.01 3.18
N PRO A 226 11.81 19.81 4.00
CA PRO A 226 12.62 19.28 5.09
C PRO A 226 11.73 18.77 6.22
N SER A 227 11.83 17.49 6.48
CA SER A 227 11.28 16.83 7.66
C SER A 227 12.29 15.82 8.19
N ILE A 228 12.40 15.71 9.51
CA ILE A 228 13.23 14.72 10.20
C ILE A 228 12.31 13.60 10.66
N SER A 229 12.68 12.34 10.38
CA SER A 229 11.98 11.17 10.92
C SER A 229 12.73 10.67 12.14
N VAL A 230 12.03 10.61 13.27
CA VAL A 230 12.54 10.08 14.54
C VAL A 230 11.75 8.81 14.83
N ASN A 231 12.42 7.66 14.88
CA ASN A 231 11.77 6.42 15.31
C ASN A 231 11.95 6.27 16.82
N LEU A 232 10.86 6.09 17.55
CA LEU A 232 10.86 5.86 19.00
C LEU A 232 10.35 4.44 19.28
N ASP A 233 11.19 3.60 19.86
CA ASP A 233 10.85 2.23 20.30
C ASP A 233 10.31 2.28 21.74
N LEU A 234 9.03 2.62 21.88
CA LEU A 234 8.39 2.84 23.18
C LEU A 234 8.16 1.50 23.91
N PRO A 235 8.72 1.28 25.11
CA PRO A 235 8.45 0.10 25.91
C PRO A 235 7.06 0.19 26.55
N ILE A 236 6.24 -0.85 26.35
CA ILE A 236 4.90 -0.97 26.90
C ILE A 236 4.88 -2.09 27.95
N SER A 237 4.51 -1.73 29.17
CA SER A 237 4.39 -2.62 30.32
C SER A 237 3.03 -2.48 30.99
N ILE A 238 2.48 -3.59 31.49
CA ILE A 238 1.18 -3.64 32.18
C ILE A 238 1.31 -3.27 33.66
N SER A 239 2.49 -3.49 34.25
CA SER A 239 2.88 -3.02 35.59
C SER A 239 4.40 -2.92 35.71
N GLU A 240 4.91 -2.08 36.62
CA GLU A 240 6.35 -1.94 36.91
C GLU A 240 6.91 -3.11 37.74
N GLU A 241 6.06 -3.97 38.30
CA GLU A 241 6.42 -4.99 39.30
C GLU A 241 6.41 -6.45 38.78
N GLU A 242 5.90 -6.73 37.57
CA GLU A 242 5.85 -8.08 37.01
C GLU A 242 7.06 -8.40 36.11
N SER A 243 7.61 -9.61 36.25
CA SER A 243 8.82 -10.11 35.57
C SER A 243 8.62 -10.45 34.07
N ILE A 244 7.76 -9.72 33.36
CA ILE A 244 7.47 -9.92 31.94
C ILE A 244 8.30 -8.90 31.15
N SER A 245 9.00 -9.36 30.10
CA SER A 245 9.73 -8.45 29.22
C SER A 245 8.76 -7.45 28.57
N PRO A 246 9.03 -6.14 28.60
CA PRO A 246 8.17 -5.15 27.99
C PRO A 246 7.99 -5.43 26.50
N GLN A 247 6.78 -5.19 26.00
CA GLN A 247 6.50 -5.25 24.57
C GLN A 247 6.88 -3.92 23.94
N THR A 248 7.53 -3.93 22.78
CA THR A 248 7.93 -2.69 22.10
C THR A 248 6.85 -2.22 21.13
N LEU A 249 6.53 -0.93 21.18
CA LEU A 249 5.68 -0.23 20.21
C LEU A 249 6.50 0.85 19.49
N ARG A 250 6.67 0.70 18.17
CA ARG A 250 7.45 1.67 17.38
C ARG A 250 6.58 2.82 16.90
N LEU A 251 6.99 4.06 17.19
CA LEU A 251 6.41 5.29 16.70
C LEU A 251 7.33 5.94 15.66
N ASP A 252 6.77 6.39 14.55
CA ASP A 252 7.46 7.22 13.54
C ASP A 252 7.00 8.66 13.71
N LEU A 253 7.91 9.53 14.18
CA LEU A 253 7.66 10.94 14.45
C LEU A 253 8.23 11.76 13.30
N GLY A 254 7.34 12.38 12.51
CA GLY A 254 7.71 13.28 11.43
C GLY A 254 7.75 14.73 11.92
N VAL A 255 8.96 15.25 12.17
CA VAL A 255 9.19 16.62 12.63
C VAL A 255 9.33 17.56 11.42
N PRO A 256 8.38 18.49 11.18
CA PRO A 256 8.42 19.37 10.02
C PRO A 256 9.31 20.60 10.26
N PHE A 257 10.18 20.91 9.30
CA PHE A 257 11.01 22.13 9.31
C PHE A 257 10.56 23.16 8.27
N ALA A 258 9.39 22.95 7.69
CA ALA A 258 8.83 23.82 6.68
C ALA A 258 7.32 24.01 6.87
N TYR A 259 6.82 25.14 6.39
CA TYR A 259 5.42 25.51 6.42
C TYR A 259 4.91 25.88 5.03
N ASN A 260 3.59 25.84 4.88
CA ASN A 260 2.90 26.12 3.64
C ASN A 260 1.93 27.27 3.86
N GLY A 261 2.17 28.40 3.21
CA GLY A 261 1.37 29.60 3.37
C GLY A 261 2.15 30.84 2.97
N GLU A 262 1.42 31.95 2.78
CA GLU A 262 2.03 33.25 2.46
C GLU A 262 2.73 33.88 3.67
N GLN A 263 2.37 33.49 4.89
CA GLN A 263 2.90 34.02 6.15
C GLN A 263 3.46 32.91 7.04
N PRO A 264 4.57 33.16 7.77
CA PRO A 264 5.12 32.20 8.71
C PRO A 264 4.14 31.94 9.87
N PRO A 265 4.05 30.69 10.37
CA PRO A 265 3.21 30.37 11.50
C PRO A 265 3.75 31.07 12.77
N SER A 266 2.85 31.31 13.75
CA SER A 266 3.23 31.82 15.08
C SER A 266 3.88 30.76 15.95
N ASP A 267 3.46 29.51 15.77
CA ASP A 267 3.83 28.35 16.58
C ASP A 267 4.49 27.28 15.70
N PRO A 268 5.37 26.43 16.26
CA PRO A 268 5.98 25.35 15.50
C PRO A 268 4.88 24.38 15.01
N PRO A 269 4.95 23.91 13.74
CA PRO A 269 3.98 22.94 13.26
C PRO A 269 4.07 21.63 14.04
N GLU A 270 2.93 20.98 14.24
CA GLU A 270 2.83 19.74 15.02
C GLU A 270 3.70 18.61 14.46
N VAL A 271 4.32 17.88 15.38
CA VAL A 271 5.05 16.65 15.08
C VAL A 271 4.05 15.55 14.74
N LYS A 272 4.16 15.00 13.55
CA LYS A 272 3.24 13.95 13.09
C LYS A 272 3.63 12.62 13.71
N VAL A 273 2.76 12.07 14.54
CA VAL A 273 2.98 10.76 15.18
C VAL A 273 2.29 9.67 14.37
N ARG A 274 3.02 8.61 14.03
CA ARG A 274 2.46 7.42 13.39
C ARG A 274 2.82 6.16 14.15
N ILE A 275 1.80 5.40 14.54
CA ILE A 275 1.97 4.09 15.19
C ILE A 275 2.29 3.04 14.11
N GLN A 276 3.41 2.32 14.27
CA GLN A 276 3.69 1.13 13.47
C GLN A 276 3.03 -0.08 14.09
N GLN A 277 2.32 -0.88 13.30
CA GLN A 277 1.65 -2.09 13.80
C GLN A 277 2.68 -3.05 14.43
N PRO A 278 2.60 -3.34 15.74
CA PRO A 278 3.45 -4.32 16.36
C PRO A 278 2.92 -5.74 16.14
N HIS A 279 3.77 -6.75 16.36
CA HIS A 279 3.41 -8.15 16.16
C HIS A 279 2.36 -8.66 17.18
N TRP A 280 2.27 -8.04 18.35
CA TRP A 280 1.36 -8.41 19.44
C TRP A 280 -0.01 -7.70 19.35
N MET A 281 -0.25 -6.89 18.32
CA MET A 281 -1.50 -6.16 18.12
C MET A 281 -2.06 -6.37 16.71
N SER A 282 -3.37 -6.57 16.63
CA SER A 282 -4.05 -6.68 15.33
C SER A 282 -4.04 -5.34 14.59
N ARG A 283 -4.12 -5.39 13.26
CA ARG A 283 -4.21 -4.20 12.42
C ARG A 283 -5.43 -3.33 12.77
N ALA A 284 -6.55 -3.96 13.12
CA ALA A 284 -7.76 -3.26 13.53
C ALA A 284 -7.56 -2.51 14.86
N ALA A 285 -6.93 -3.14 15.84
CA ALA A 285 -6.61 -2.51 17.12
C ALA A 285 -5.58 -1.37 16.94
N THR A 286 -4.56 -1.54 16.09
CA THR A 286 -3.63 -0.44 15.75
C THR A 286 -4.34 0.72 15.06
N ALA A 287 -5.28 0.44 14.17
CA ALA A 287 -6.08 1.48 13.50
C ALA A 287 -6.97 2.24 14.50
N GLN A 288 -7.55 1.53 15.48
CA GLN A 288 -8.32 2.13 16.55
C GLN A 288 -7.47 3.05 17.43
N LEU A 289 -6.30 2.59 17.90
CA LEU A 289 -5.35 3.44 18.65
C LEU A 289 -4.95 4.69 17.87
N THR A 290 -4.75 4.56 16.55
CA THR A 290 -4.41 5.72 15.70
C THR A 290 -5.59 6.70 15.58
N SER A 291 -6.82 6.23 15.62
CA SER A 291 -8.02 7.08 15.52
C SER A 291 -8.43 7.76 16.83
N GLU A 292 -7.93 7.25 17.95
CA GLU A 292 -8.21 7.78 19.30
C GLU A 292 -7.15 8.79 19.78
N LEU A 293 -6.16 9.11 18.92
CA LEU A 293 -5.12 10.09 19.26
C LEU A 293 -5.73 11.47 19.53
N PRO A 294 -5.31 12.16 20.61
CA PRO A 294 -5.78 13.50 20.93
C PRO A 294 -5.29 14.51 19.88
N GLU A 295 -6.16 15.42 19.45
CA GLU A 295 -5.82 16.50 18.51
C GLU A 295 -5.27 17.77 19.22
N ASP A 296 -5.48 17.91 20.53
CA ASP A 296 -5.16 19.12 21.31
C ASP A 296 -4.01 18.93 22.34
N GLU A 297 -3.31 17.79 22.33
CA GLU A 297 -2.21 17.52 23.27
C GLU A 297 -0.83 17.83 22.66
N ASP A 298 0.13 18.15 23.53
CA ASP A 298 1.52 18.26 23.10
C ASP A 298 2.12 16.88 22.77
N LEU A 299 3.32 16.87 22.19
CA LEU A 299 3.97 15.64 21.73
C LEU A 299 4.18 14.62 22.86
N LEU A 300 4.52 15.08 24.06
CA LEU A 300 4.74 14.18 25.20
C LEU A 300 3.43 13.63 25.74
N GLY A 301 2.38 14.45 25.84
CA GLY A 301 1.03 14.01 26.16
C GLY A 301 0.54 12.96 25.16
N THR A 302 0.75 13.19 23.87
CA THR A 302 0.40 12.23 22.81
C THR A 302 1.14 10.90 22.97
N ILE A 303 2.46 10.92 23.24
CA ILE A 303 3.25 9.70 23.47
C ILE A 303 2.74 8.96 24.72
N GLU A 304 2.41 9.71 25.78
CA GLU A 304 1.92 9.16 27.03
C GLU A 304 0.53 8.54 26.89
N HIS A 305 -0.37 9.21 26.17
CA HIS A 305 -1.67 8.67 25.81
C HIS A 305 -1.55 7.36 25.02
N ILE A 306 -0.64 7.31 24.04
CA ILE A 306 -0.36 6.08 23.28
C ILE A 306 0.15 4.98 24.21
N ARG A 307 1.05 5.31 25.15
CA ARG A 307 1.61 4.38 26.13
C ARG A 307 0.51 3.75 26.99
N GLU A 308 -0.37 4.59 27.55
CA GLU A 308 -1.47 4.15 28.41
C GLU A 308 -2.49 3.30 27.64
N ALA A 309 -2.90 3.74 26.45
CA ALA A 309 -3.85 3.00 25.62
C ALA A 309 -3.29 1.65 25.15
N ALA A 310 -2.01 1.60 24.79
CA ALA A 310 -1.31 0.37 24.45
C ALA A 310 -1.17 -0.59 25.66
N ALA A 311 -0.88 -0.06 26.84
CA ALA A 311 -0.81 -0.85 28.07
C ALA A 311 -2.19 -1.40 28.47
N ALA A 312 -3.25 -0.61 28.33
CA ALA A 312 -4.63 -1.05 28.56
C ALA A 312 -5.04 -2.17 27.58
N TYR A 313 -4.68 -2.05 26.29
CA TYR A 313 -4.89 -3.09 25.31
C TYR A 313 -4.16 -4.39 25.70
N LEU A 314 -2.88 -4.32 26.09
CA LEU A 314 -2.12 -5.49 26.53
C LEU A 314 -2.73 -6.14 27.79
N ALA A 315 -3.18 -5.33 28.75
CA ALA A 315 -3.85 -5.83 29.95
C ALA A 315 -5.16 -6.56 29.62
N GLU A 316 -5.94 -6.04 28.66
CA GLU A 316 -7.18 -6.66 28.21
C GLU A 316 -6.92 -7.92 27.39
N ALA A 317 -5.92 -7.89 26.50
CA ALA A 317 -5.48 -9.06 25.74
C ALA A 317 -5.01 -10.19 26.66
N GLN A 318 -4.27 -9.89 27.74
CA GLN A 318 -3.88 -10.88 28.74
C GLN A 318 -5.06 -11.42 29.57
N LYS A 319 -6.07 -10.60 29.89
CA LYS A 319 -7.30 -11.07 30.54
C LYS A 319 -8.08 -12.00 29.62
N GLN A 320 -8.13 -11.66 28.34
CA GLN A 320 -8.75 -12.50 27.32
C GLN A 320 -7.97 -13.79 27.13
N GLU A 321 -6.64 -13.78 27.03
CA GLU A 321 -5.79 -14.99 27.01
C GLU A 321 -5.95 -15.85 28.27
N LYS A 322 -6.04 -15.25 29.48
CA LYS A 322 -6.35 -16.00 30.71
C LYS A 322 -7.76 -16.61 30.72
N HIS A 323 -8.69 -16.07 29.92
CA HIS A 323 -10.04 -16.61 29.71
C HIS A 323 -10.16 -17.52 28.47
N THR A 324 -9.21 -17.48 27.54
CA THR A 324 -9.20 -18.24 26.27
C THR A 324 -8.07 -19.24 26.14
N VAL A 325 -7.21 -19.45 27.15
CA VAL A 325 -6.65 -20.79 27.36
C VAL A 325 -7.88 -21.67 27.57
N PRO A 326 -8.25 -22.52 26.60
CA PRO A 326 -9.24 -23.50 26.91
C PRO A 326 -8.55 -24.36 27.96
N THR A 327 -9.06 -24.33 29.19
CA THR A 327 -8.94 -25.49 30.06
C THR A 327 -9.87 -26.58 29.49
N SER A 328 -9.85 -26.79 28.17
CA SER A 328 -10.29 -28.06 27.64
C SER A 328 -9.16 -29.00 28.02
N GLU A 329 -9.39 -29.79 29.05
CA GLU A 329 -8.81 -31.12 29.04
C GLU A 329 -9.02 -31.66 27.62
N ASP A 330 -7.91 -31.98 26.92
CA ASP A 330 -7.89 -32.55 25.58
C ASP A 330 -8.60 -33.92 25.63
N THR A 331 -9.94 -33.88 25.63
CA THR A 331 -10.83 -35.03 25.84
C THR A 331 -11.22 -35.67 24.51
N GLY A 332 -10.72 -35.13 23.39
CA GLY A 332 -10.92 -35.67 22.06
C GLY A 332 -9.89 -36.77 21.73
N PRO A 333 -10.20 -37.68 20.77
CA PRO A 333 -9.18 -38.57 20.25
C PRO A 333 -8.07 -37.75 19.57
N LEU A 334 -6.82 -38.18 19.74
CA LEU A 334 -5.70 -37.65 18.99
C LEU A 334 -5.93 -37.92 17.49
N VAL A 335 -5.91 -36.87 16.69
CA VAL A 335 -6.11 -36.94 15.24
C VAL A 335 -5.02 -36.18 14.50
N ARG A 336 -4.83 -36.56 13.24
CA ARG A 336 -4.04 -35.84 12.25
C ARG A 336 -4.95 -35.34 11.15
N VAL A 337 -4.91 -34.04 10.89
CA VAL A 337 -5.77 -33.38 9.90
C VAL A 337 -4.91 -32.67 8.87
N TRP A 338 -5.30 -32.84 7.61
CA TRP A 338 -4.61 -32.33 6.44
C TRP A 338 -5.47 -31.29 5.74
N PHE A 339 -4.94 -30.09 5.60
CA PHE A 339 -5.59 -28.99 4.89
C PHE A 339 -4.82 -28.62 3.63
N TYR A 340 -5.57 -28.38 2.57
CA TYR A 340 -5.06 -28.02 1.25
C TYR A 340 -5.42 -26.57 0.91
N PHE A 341 -4.45 -25.87 0.34
CA PHE A 341 -4.58 -24.50 -0.13
C PHE A 341 -4.28 -24.43 -1.63
N PRO A 342 -5.14 -23.81 -2.46
CA PRO A 342 -4.80 -23.53 -3.86
C PRO A 342 -3.52 -22.70 -3.99
N SER A 343 -3.29 -21.79 -3.03
CA SER A 343 -2.08 -21.00 -2.91
C SER A 343 -1.97 -20.44 -1.49
N ILE A 344 -0.81 -20.56 -0.87
CA ILE A 344 -0.46 -19.80 0.35
C ILE A 344 0.96 -19.27 0.21
N SER A 345 1.10 -17.96 0.04
CA SER A 345 2.40 -17.32 -0.27
C SER A 345 2.68 -16.05 0.54
N THR A 346 1.66 -15.48 1.19
CA THR A 346 1.81 -14.31 2.06
C THR A 346 2.49 -14.70 3.36
N ARG A 347 3.62 -14.09 3.70
CA ARG A 347 4.42 -14.42 4.90
C ARG A 347 3.62 -14.30 6.20
N SER A 348 2.98 -13.16 6.41
CA SER A 348 2.13 -12.94 7.60
C SER A 348 1.07 -14.03 7.79
N LYS A 349 0.40 -14.50 6.72
CA LYS A 349 -0.57 -15.61 6.82
C LYS A 349 0.06 -16.95 7.20
N ARG A 350 1.33 -17.16 6.87
CA ARG A 350 2.06 -18.38 7.25
C ARG A 350 2.48 -18.31 8.72
N ASP A 351 2.97 -17.14 9.14
CA ASP A 351 3.38 -16.88 10.51
C ASP A 351 2.21 -17.14 11.48
N ASP A 352 0.98 -16.75 11.12
CA ASP A 352 -0.23 -17.04 11.92
C ASP A 352 -0.40 -18.54 12.24
N PHE A 353 -0.19 -19.42 11.26
CA PHE A 353 -0.33 -20.87 11.50
C PHE A 353 0.74 -21.39 12.47
N ILE A 354 1.96 -20.86 12.39
CA ILE A 354 3.07 -21.32 13.21
C ILE A 354 2.98 -20.76 14.64
N ILE A 355 2.67 -19.47 14.78
CA ILE A 355 2.67 -18.77 16.06
C ILE A 355 1.52 -19.24 16.96
N HIS A 356 0.34 -19.51 16.39
CA HIS A 356 -0.85 -19.81 17.19
C HIS A 356 -1.05 -21.31 17.47
N ALA A 357 -0.44 -22.24 16.71
CA ALA A 357 -0.65 -23.67 16.95
C ALA A 357 -0.25 -24.15 18.37
N PRO A 358 0.86 -23.67 18.98
CA PRO A 358 1.25 -24.08 20.33
C PRO A 358 0.25 -23.74 21.43
N SER A 359 -0.50 -22.63 21.32
CA SER A 359 -1.50 -22.26 22.34
C SER A 359 -2.70 -23.23 22.37
N TYR A 360 -2.94 -23.95 21.27
CA TYR A 360 -3.92 -25.02 21.17
C TYR A 360 -3.31 -26.41 21.42
N GLN A 361 -2.05 -26.48 21.87
CA GLN A 361 -1.29 -27.72 22.04
C GLN A 361 -1.19 -28.55 20.74
N LEU A 362 -1.07 -27.88 19.59
CA LEU A 362 -1.00 -28.52 18.28
C LEU A 362 0.43 -28.57 17.75
N THR A 363 0.75 -29.63 17.02
CA THR A 363 2.04 -29.83 16.34
C THR A 363 1.81 -30.14 14.87
N GLY A 364 2.83 -30.03 14.02
CA GLY A 364 2.68 -30.28 12.60
C GLY A 364 3.59 -29.44 11.72
N PHE A 365 3.13 -29.17 10.50
CA PHE A 365 3.90 -28.35 9.58
C PHE A 365 3.03 -27.59 8.58
N LEU A 366 3.61 -26.52 8.05
CA LEU A 366 3.13 -25.81 6.88
C LEU A 366 4.16 -25.90 5.74
N TYR A 367 3.70 -26.34 4.57
CA TYR A 367 4.43 -26.24 3.31
C TYR A 367 3.74 -25.21 2.42
N ALA A 368 4.41 -24.09 2.16
CA ALA A 368 3.85 -22.98 1.43
C ALA A 368 4.18 -23.05 -0.07
N GLY A 369 3.21 -22.70 -0.91
CA GLY A 369 3.37 -22.82 -2.35
C GLY A 369 2.07 -22.78 -3.13
N LYS A 370 2.15 -23.29 -4.36
CA LYS A 370 1.04 -23.51 -5.28
C LYS A 370 1.09 -24.97 -5.77
N PRO A 371 0.48 -25.93 -5.06
CA PRO A 371 -0.40 -25.74 -3.91
C PRO A 371 0.34 -25.63 -2.57
N GLY A 372 -0.38 -25.21 -1.54
CA GLY A 372 0.07 -25.23 -0.14
C GLY A 372 -0.58 -26.37 0.64
N LEU A 373 0.12 -26.85 1.67
CA LEU A 373 -0.29 -27.96 2.51
C LEU A 373 -0.04 -27.65 3.98
N LEU A 374 -1.02 -27.94 4.84
CA LEU A 374 -0.91 -27.84 6.29
C LEU A 374 -1.28 -29.19 6.90
N CYS A 375 -0.42 -29.74 7.73
CA CYS A 375 -0.69 -30.92 8.54
C CYS A 375 -0.71 -30.49 10.00
N VAL A 376 -1.75 -30.88 10.74
CA VAL A 376 -1.92 -30.54 12.16
C VAL A 376 -2.26 -31.79 12.95
N GLU A 377 -1.59 -31.98 14.09
CA GLU A 377 -1.74 -33.11 15.00
C GLU A 377 -2.10 -32.61 16.40
N GLY A 378 -3.12 -33.22 17.00
CA GLY A 378 -3.58 -32.88 18.34
C GLY A 378 -5.00 -33.34 18.61
N GLY A 379 -5.60 -32.80 19.67
CA GLY A 379 -7.00 -33.01 19.99
C GLY A 379 -7.93 -32.62 18.86
N SER A 380 -8.89 -33.50 18.52
CA SER A 380 -9.85 -33.20 17.44
C SER A 380 -10.57 -31.86 17.66
N GLN A 381 -10.97 -31.56 18.90
CA GLN A 381 -11.64 -30.30 19.22
C GLN A 381 -10.68 -29.11 19.14
N SER A 382 -9.47 -29.25 19.66
CA SER A 382 -8.43 -28.22 19.61
C SER A 382 -8.08 -27.82 18.17
N ILE A 383 -8.06 -28.78 17.24
CA ILE A 383 -7.83 -28.50 15.81
C ILE A 383 -9.01 -27.72 15.22
N ASP A 384 -10.24 -28.07 15.56
CA ASP A 384 -11.43 -27.38 15.05
C ASP A 384 -11.51 -25.94 15.58
N ASP A 385 -11.18 -25.72 16.86
CA ASP A 385 -11.12 -24.40 17.49
C ASP A 385 -9.98 -23.55 16.93
N TYR A 386 -8.80 -24.13 16.73
CA TYR A 386 -7.68 -23.49 16.07
C TYR A 386 -8.02 -23.05 14.64
N MET A 387 -8.62 -23.94 13.84
CA MET A 387 -8.98 -23.60 12.46
C MET A 387 -10.13 -22.58 12.38
N LYS A 388 -11.02 -22.56 13.38
CA LYS A 388 -12.02 -21.52 13.53
C LYS A 388 -11.35 -20.17 13.81
N PHE A 389 -10.49 -20.08 14.82
CA PHE A 389 -9.72 -18.87 15.15
C PHE A 389 -8.96 -18.33 13.95
N ILE A 390 -8.21 -19.19 13.23
CA ILE A 390 -7.48 -18.79 12.02
C ILE A 390 -8.44 -18.17 11.00
N LYS A 391 -9.60 -18.79 10.76
CA LYS A 391 -10.56 -18.33 9.75
C LYS A 391 -11.36 -17.10 10.17
N THR A 392 -11.66 -16.91 11.46
CA THR A 392 -12.59 -15.88 11.92
C THR A 392 -11.91 -14.68 12.53
N GLU A 393 -10.83 -14.89 13.28
CA GLU A 393 -10.18 -13.85 14.08
C GLU A 393 -8.88 -13.41 13.42
N SER A 394 -7.91 -14.32 13.26
CA SER A 394 -6.63 -14.00 12.61
C SER A 394 -6.82 -13.56 11.16
N TRP A 395 -7.71 -14.22 10.39
CA TRP A 395 -8.00 -13.84 9.00
C TRP A 395 -9.30 -13.06 8.84
N GLY A 396 -9.86 -12.46 9.90
CA GLY A 396 -11.17 -11.80 9.90
C GLY A 396 -11.43 -10.87 8.71
N ASP A 397 -10.42 -10.07 8.35
CA ASP A 397 -10.47 -9.05 7.28
C ASP A 397 -10.40 -9.60 5.85
N ILE A 398 -10.12 -10.89 5.68
CA ILE A 398 -10.04 -11.51 4.35
C ILE A 398 -11.47 -11.90 3.93
N PRO A 399 -11.96 -11.52 2.75
CA PRO A 399 -13.26 -11.99 2.29
C PRO A 399 -13.33 -13.52 2.25
N ALA A 400 -14.45 -14.12 2.68
CA ALA A 400 -14.57 -15.59 2.79
C ALA A 400 -14.22 -16.35 1.49
N HIS A 401 -14.51 -15.77 0.32
CA HIS A 401 -14.17 -16.33 -0.99
C HIS A 401 -12.65 -16.39 -1.28
N HIS A 402 -11.84 -15.65 -0.53
CA HIS A 402 -10.37 -15.67 -0.57
C HIS A 402 -9.74 -16.56 0.52
N LYS A 403 -10.50 -17.04 1.51
CA LYS A 403 -10.05 -18.01 2.54
C LYS A 403 -10.20 -19.46 2.02
N LYS A 404 -9.67 -19.76 0.84
CA LYS A 404 -9.78 -21.09 0.22
C LYS A 404 -8.85 -22.08 0.93
N VAL A 405 -9.35 -22.71 1.98
CA VAL A 405 -8.72 -23.84 2.67
C VAL A 405 -9.73 -24.97 2.78
N SER A 406 -9.33 -26.16 2.35
CA SER A 406 -10.16 -27.37 2.39
C SER A 406 -9.50 -28.43 3.25
N GLU A 407 -10.21 -28.94 4.25
CA GLU A 407 -9.82 -30.19 4.90
C GLU A 407 -9.93 -31.32 3.87
N ARG A 408 -8.84 -32.04 3.66
CA ARG A 408 -8.77 -33.14 2.68
C ARG A 408 -8.80 -34.50 3.34
N HIS A 409 -8.16 -34.61 4.50
CA HIS A 409 -8.05 -35.89 5.19
C HIS A 409 -7.98 -35.68 6.70
N ARG A 410 -8.71 -36.49 7.45
CA ARG A 410 -8.66 -36.57 8.91
C ARG A 410 -8.56 -38.03 9.30
N GLU A 411 -7.56 -38.35 10.10
CA GLU A 411 -7.32 -39.70 10.59
C GLU A 411 -7.06 -39.69 12.10
N LYS A 412 -7.44 -40.78 12.78
CA LYS A 412 -7.05 -41.00 14.18
C LYS A 412 -5.61 -41.49 14.21
N CYS A 413 -4.80 -40.96 15.12
CA CYS A 413 -3.43 -41.40 15.30
C CYS A 413 -3.15 -41.74 16.77
N GLU A 414 -2.31 -42.74 17.00
CA GLU A 414 -1.91 -43.15 18.37
C GLU A 414 -0.80 -42.27 18.93
N LYS A 415 0.01 -41.67 18.05
CA LYS A 415 1.12 -40.79 18.40
C LYS A 415 1.28 -39.65 17.38
N ARG A 416 1.77 -38.52 17.88
CA ARG A 416 2.23 -37.39 17.06
C ARG A 416 3.52 -37.77 16.35
N VAL A 417 3.66 -37.36 15.10
CA VAL A 417 4.87 -37.52 14.30
C VAL A 417 5.75 -36.28 14.41
N PHE A 418 5.14 -35.09 14.60
CA PHE A 418 5.84 -33.81 14.71
C PHE A 418 5.91 -33.37 16.18
N ALA A 419 7.09 -32.90 16.60
CA ALA A 419 7.34 -32.44 17.96
C ALA A 419 6.87 -30.99 18.18
N ASP A 420 6.91 -30.18 17.12
CA ASP A 420 6.60 -28.76 17.08
C ASP A 420 5.76 -28.41 15.84
N MET A 421 5.35 -27.14 15.73
CA MET A 421 4.72 -26.60 14.53
C MET A 421 5.75 -25.79 13.74
N THR A 422 6.06 -26.19 12.50
CA THR A 422 7.14 -25.56 11.71
C THR A 422 6.76 -25.27 10.25
N GLU A 423 7.34 -24.22 9.67
CA GLU A 423 7.30 -24.02 8.22
C GLU A 423 8.45 -24.81 7.56
N ILE A 424 8.13 -25.73 6.67
CA ILE A 424 9.10 -26.62 6.02
C ILE A 424 9.44 -26.23 4.58
N THR A 425 8.85 -25.13 4.08
CA THR A 425 8.94 -24.68 2.67
C THR A 425 10.36 -24.59 2.12
N ASP A 426 11.32 -24.13 2.93
CA ASP A 426 12.71 -23.97 2.50
C ASP A 426 13.59 -25.19 2.86
N SER A 427 13.06 -26.14 3.65
CA SER A 427 13.79 -27.35 4.09
C SER A 427 13.53 -28.58 3.20
N VAL A 428 12.40 -28.60 2.48
CA VAL A 428 11.99 -29.72 1.62
C VAL A 428 12.18 -29.33 0.16
N GLY A 429 13.03 -30.07 -0.57
CA GLY A 429 13.33 -29.83 -1.99
C GLY A 429 14.78 -29.41 -2.30
N GLU A 430 15.69 -29.36 -1.31
CA GLU A 430 17.11 -29.12 -1.59
C GLU A 430 17.78 -30.34 -2.23
N ARG A 431 17.88 -30.33 -3.57
CA ARG A 431 18.97 -31.01 -4.27
C ARG A 431 20.05 -29.96 -4.58
N ARG A 432 21.18 -30.07 -3.88
CA ARG A 432 22.45 -29.33 -4.06
C ARG A 432 22.47 -28.42 -5.31
N GLY A 433 22.32 -27.11 -5.10
CA GLY A 433 22.72 -26.07 -6.07
C GLY A 433 21.68 -25.62 -7.09
N GLN A 434 20.40 -26.01 -7.00
CA GLN A 434 19.32 -25.42 -7.81
C GLN A 434 18.28 -24.71 -6.94
N ARG A 435 17.76 -23.56 -7.42
CA ARG A 435 16.72 -22.79 -6.71
C ARG A 435 15.49 -23.67 -6.43
N ALA A 436 15.04 -23.65 -5.18
CA ALA A 436 13.89 -24.40 -4.70
C ALA A 436 12.64 -24.17 -5.55
N ASN A 437 12.09 -25.24 -6.11
CA ASN A 437 10.87 -25.19 -6.90
C ASN A 437 9.69 -25.42 -5.94
N ARG A 438 9.01 -24.34 -5.53
CA ARG A 438 7.92 -24.29 -4.51
C ARG A 438 6.62 -25.01 -4.89
N GLY A 439 6.73 -26.07 -5.69
CA GLY A 439 5.65 -26.93 -6.17
C GLY A 439 6.08 -28.38 -6.42
N ASP A 440 7.27 -28.78 -5.95
CA ASP A 440 7.75 -30.16 -6.08
C ASP A 440 7.07 -31.07 -5.04
N MET A 441 5.87 -31.55 -5.39
CA MET A 441 5.09 -32.46 -4.55
C MET A 441 5.79 -33.81 -4.32
N LYS A 442 6.76 -34.17 -5.18
CA LYS A 442 7.52 -35.41 -5.04
C LYS A 442 8.54 -35.32 -3.90
N ALA A 443 9.16 -34.15 -3.71
CA ALA A 443 10.06 -33.93 -2.58
C ALA A 443 9.31 -34.00 -1.24
N ILE A 444 8.07 -33.49 -1.18
CA ILE A 444 7.20 -33.64 0.00
C ILE A 444 6.81 -35.09 0.21
N GLU A 445 6.44 -35.81 -0.85
CA GLU A 445 6.10 -37.23 -0.78
C GLU A 445 7.26 -38.05 -0.18
N GLU A 446 8.48 -37.88 -0.70
CA GLU A 446 9.69 -38.53 -0.18
C GLU A 446 9.91 -38.19 1.30
N TRP A 447 9.79 -36.91 1.68
CA TRP A 447 9.95 -36.44 3.06
C TRP A 447 8.90 -37.00 4.04
N LEU A 448 7.66 -37.22 3.57
CA LEU A 448 6.57 -37.81 4.35
C LEU A 448 6.66 -39.33 4.44
N VAL A 449 7.15 -40.02 3.39
CA VAL A 449 7.39 -41.46 3.41
C VAL A 449 8.43 -41.83 4.47
N GLU A 450 9.51 -41.05 4.60
CA GLU A 450 10.52 -41.22 5.66
C GLU A 450 9.93 -41.15 7.09
N ARG A 451 8.80 -40.48 7.24
CA ARG A 451 8.08 -40.28 8.51
C ARG A 451 6.86 -41.20 8.66
N GLY A 452 6.66 -42.14 7.73
CA GLY A 452 5.56 -43.09 7.75
C GLY A 452 4.19 -42.50 7.37
N LEU A 453 4.17 -41.34 6.68
CA LEU A 453 2.94 -40.61 6.31
C LEU A 453 2.62 -40.63 4.81
N GLY A 454 3.30 -41.47 4.02
CA GLY A 454 3.11 -41.56 2.57
C GLY A 454 1.65 -41.90 2.17
N ASP A 455 1.04 -42.88 2.84
CA ASP A 455 -0.33 -43.32 2.54
C ASP A 455 -1.38 -42.23 2.86
N ALA A 456 -1.15 -41.45 3.91
CA ALA A 456 -2.03 -40.33 4.27
C ALA A 456 -1.91 -39.21 3.24
N PHE A 457 -0.71 -38.93 2.74
CA PHE A 457 -0.45 -37.92 1.73
C PHE A 457 -1.12 -38.23 0.38
N ILE A 458 -1.09 -39.50 -0.04
CA ILE A 458 -1.78 -39.95 -1.27
C ILE A 458 -3.28 -39.63 -1.21
N LYS A 459 -3.92 -39.81 -0.05
CA LYS A 459 -5.35 -39.51 0.17
C LYS A 459 -5.67 -38.01 0.18
N VAL A 460 -4.67 -37.15 0.36
CA VAL A 460 -4.84 -35.69 0.36
C VAL A 460 -4.84 -35.12 -1.07
N LEU A 461 -4.17 -35.81 -2.00
CA LEU A 461 -4.02 -35.39 -3.40
C LEU A 461 -5.03 -36.02 -4.36
N MET A 462 -5.65 -37.14 -3.98
CA MET A 462 -6.84 -37.70 -4.63
C MET A 462 -8.10 -36.94 -4.23
#